data_AF-A0A662AZ89-F1
#
_entry.id   AF-A0A662AZ89-F1
#
_cell.length_a   1.000
_cell.length_b   1.000
_cell.length_c   1.000
_cell.angle_alpha   90.00
_cell.angle_beta   90.00
_cell.angle_gamma   90.00
#
_symmetry.space_group_name_H-M   'P 1'
#
loop_
_entity.id
_entity.type
_entity.pdbx_description
1 polymer ?
#
loop_
_entity_poly.entity_id
_entity_poly.type
_entity_poly.pdbx_seq_one_letter_code
_entity_poly.pdbx_strand_id
1 'polypeptide(L)'
;GVFGLFPNVQKLMNDKIGVTTDVVKTNENSNILTAMDPLDPNERVIVQKMIDDFYINFVNIVAEGRGKSYDEIDAIAGGRVWAGSNALELGLIDMYGGLQKSIEVAAEMAGLEDYRVQSLPRLEDPMAAIMKQLTGGSMVRTDRILQRELGLSYRHYRKIQDIQKMHGIQAIMPYEIELH
;
A
#
# COMPACT_ATOMS: atom_id res chain seq x y z
N GLY A 1 -1.78 18.87 -5.69
CA GLY A 1 -0.35 19.17 -5.93
C GLY A 1 0.41 17.87 -5.90
N VAL A 2 1.56 17.79 -6.57
CA VAL A 2 2.38 16.57 -6.66
C VAL A 2 3.81 16.94 -6.27
N PHE A 3 4.44 16.10 -5.44
CA PHE A 3 5.84 16.27 -5.08
C PHE A 3 6.51 14.90 -4.98
N GLY A 4 7.83 14.85 -5.22
CA GLY A 4 8.66 13.67 -5.07
C GLY A 4 9.80 13.93 -4.11
N LEU A 5 10.16 12.92 -3.32
CA LEU A 5 11.32 12.97 -2.42
C LEU A 5 12.20 11.76 -2.67
N PHE A 6 13.47 12.01 -2.95
CA PHE A 6 14.45 10.99 -3.32
C PHE A 6 15.63 11.07 -2.36
N PRO A 7 15.68 10.20 -1.34
CA PRO A 7 16.76 10.24 -0.35
C PRO A 7 18.06 9.74 -1.00
N ASN A 8 19.16 10.40 -0.66
CA ASN A 8 20.50 9.93 -0.98
C ASN A 8 21.20 9.53 0.32
N VAL A 9 21.56 8.26 0.42
CA VAL A 9 22.26 7.66 1.58
C VAL A 9 23.72 7.33 1.29
N GLN A 10 24.24 7.66 0.10
CA GLN A 10 25.60 7.34 -0.33
C GLN A 10 26.65 7.72 0.71
N LYS A 11 26.61 8.97 1.21
CA LYS A 11 27.57 9.46 2.21
C LYS A 11 27.45 8.73 3.55
N LEU A 12 26.24 8.35 3.94
CA LEU A 12 26.03 7.56 5.16
C LEU A 12 26.66 6.17 5.00
N MET A 13 26.35 5.49 3.90
CA MET A 13 26.82 4.14 3.63
C MET A 13 28.34 4.10 3.48
N ASN A 14 28.91 4.98 2.66
CA ASN A 14 30.34 5.03 2.39
C ASN A 14 31.14 5.53 3.61
N ASP A 15 30.77 6.68 4.18
CA ASP A 15 31.65 7.39 5.12
C ASP A 15 31.45 6.97 6.58
N LYS A 16 30.29 6.39 6.92
CA LYS A 16 29.96 5.99 8.31
C LYS A 16 29.88 4.49 8.51
N ILE A 17 29.36 3.78 7.51
CA ILE A 17 29.12 2.33 7.61
C ILE A 17 30.21 1.54 6.88
N GLY A 18 30.93 2.16 5.93
CA GLY A 18 31.99 1.53 5.16
C GLY A 18 31.48 0.56 4.09
N VAL A 19 30.21 0.68 3.70
CA VAL A 19 29.60 -0.14 2.64
C VAL A 19 29.62 0.65 1.34
N THR A 20 30.30 0.11 0.32
CA THR A 20 30.36 0.67 -1.03
C THR A 20 29.57 -0.18 -2.02
N THR A 21 29.23 0.40 -3.18
CA THR A 21 28.49 -0.30 -4.24
C THR A 21 29.14 -0.03 -5.58
N ASP A 22 29.49 -1.10 -6.31
CA ASP A 22 29.90 -1.04 -7.71
C ASP A 22 28.69 -1.35 -8.60
N VAL A 23 28.42 -0.49 -9.58
CA VAL A 23 27.23 -0.61 -10.45
C VAL A 23 27.67 -0.88 -11.88
N VAL A 24 27.20 -2.00 -12.45
CA VAL A 24 27.32 -2.30 -13.88
C VAL A 24 26.00 -1.95 -14.56
N LYS A 25 26.03 -1.00 -15.50
CA LYS A 25 24.83 -0.48 -16.16
C LYS A 25 24.74 -0.97 -17.61
N THR A 26 23.54 -1.33 -18.06
CA THR A 26 23.24 -1.63 -19.47
C THR A 26 22.83 -0.38 -20.26
N ASN A 27 22.37 0.67 -19.58
CA ASN A 27 22.06 2.00 -20.13
C ASN A 27 22.36 3.09 -19.08
N GLU A 28 22.58 4.33 -19.52
CA GLU A 28 22.85 5.50 -18.68
C GLU A 28 21.83 5.66 -17.53
N ASN A 29 20.53 5.51 -17.81
CA ASN A 29 19.45 5.71 -16.84
C ASN A 29 18.99 4.42 -16.14
N SER A 30 19.68 3.29 -16.32
CA SER A 30 19.28 2.00 -15.72
C SER A 30 19.34 1.97 -14.18
N ASN A 31 20.00 2.96 -13.57
CA ASN A 31 20.11 3.08 -12.11
C ASN A 31 19.39 4.34 -11.57
N ILE A 32 18.50 4.94 -12.36
CA ILE A 32 17.78 6.15 -11.96
C ILE A 32 16.99 5.91 -10.66
N LEU A 33 16.91 6.92 -9.79
CA LEU A 33 16.25 6.87 -8.49
C LEU A 33 16.89 5.93 -7.45
N THR A 34 18.12 5.47 -7.68
CA THR A 34 18.88 4.81 -6.61
C THR A 34 19.10 5.74 -5.42
N ALA A 35 19.08 5.18 -4.22
CA ALA A 35 19.46 5.93 -3.00
C ALA A 35 20.99 5.97 -2.80
N MET A 36 21.74 5.18 -3.57
CA MET A 36 23.19 5.03 -3.42
C MET A 36 24.01 6.06 -4.21
N ASP A 37 23.36 6.87 -5.06
CA ASP A 37 23.99 7.92 -5.84
C ASP A 37 23.14 9.20 -5.81
N PRO A 38 23.74 10.39 -6.01
CA PRO A 38 22.98 11.61 -6.22
C PRO A 38 22.32 11.61 -7.60
N LEU A 39 21.11 12.18 -7.67
CA LEU A 39 20.44 12.45 -8.94
C LEU A 39 21.30 13.37 -9.82
N ASP A 40 21.68 12.85 -10.99
CA ASP A 40 22.34 13.58 -12.07
C ASP A 40 21.38 14.63 -12.70
N PRO A 41 21.89 15.73 -13.31
CA PRO A 41 21.03 16.70 -13.98
C PRO A 41 20.06 16.12 -15.00
N ASN A 42 20.45 15.11 -15.78
CA ASN A 42 19.56 14.47 -16.75
C ASN A 42 18.44 13.69 -16.06
N GLU A 43 18.78 12.94 -15.01
CA GLU A 43 17.80 12.21 -14.20
C GLU A 43 16.80 13.16 -13.53
N ARG A 44 17.26 14.33 -13.06
CA ARG A 44 16.38 15.36 -12.49
C ARG A 44 15.35 15.84 -13.49
N VAL A 45 15.74 16.07 -14.75
CA VAL A 45 14.79 16.49 -15.80
C VAL A 45 13.75 15.40 -16.06
N ILE A 46 14.16 14.14 -16.12
CA ILE A 46 13.25 13.00 -16.30
C ILE A 46 12.25 12.92 -15.15
N VAL A 47 12.73 13.00 -13.92
CA VAL A 47 11.88 12.94 -12.72
C VAL A 47 10.96 14.14 -12.61
N GLN A 48 11.44 15.34 -12.95
CA GLN A 48 10.63 16.54 -12.96
C GLN A 48 9.50 16.41 -13.99
N LYS A 49 9.82 15.96 -15.21
CA LYS A 49 8.81 15.72 -16.24
C LYS A 49 7.75 14.71 -15.77
N MET A 50 8.16 13.64 -15.10
CA MET A 50 7.23 12.66 -14.52
C MET A 50 6.30 13.32 -13.49
N ILE A 51 6.83 14.18 -12.60
CA ILE A 51 6.03 14.93 -11.62
C ILE A 51 5.05 15.89 -12.33
N ASP A 52 5.50 16.58 -13.37
CA ASP A 52 4.68 17.51 -14.15
C ASP A 52 3.54 16.76 -14.87
N ASP A 53 3.83 15.61 -15.48
CA ASP A 53 2.84 14.74 -16.13
C ASP A 53 1.77 14.27 -15.12
N PHE A 54 2.18 13.86 -13.91
CA PHE A 54 1.25 13.53 -12.84
C PHE A 54 0.41 14.73 -12.38
N TYR A 55 1.02 15.91 -12.28
CA TYR A 55 0.32 17.13 -11.91
C TYR A 55 -0.75 17.49 -12.93
N ILE A 56 -0.40 17.49 -14.22
CA ILE A 56 -1.31 17.77 -15.32
C ILE A 56 -2.49 16.79 -15.29
N ASN A 57 -2.23 15.49 -15.11
CA ASN A 57 -3.28 14.49 -15.02
C ASN A 57 -4.20 14.75 -13.81
N PHE A 58 -3.62 14.99 -12.63
CA PHE A 58 -4.39 15.33 -11.43
C PHE A 58 -5.32 16.53 -11.65
N VAL A 59 -4.81 17.63 -12.23
CA VAL A 59 -5.61 18.83 -12.49
C VAL A 59 -6.73 18.54 -13.48
N ASN A 60 -6.47 17.76 -14.54
CA ASN A 60 -7.49 17.36 -15.51
C ASN A 60 -8.62 16.52 -14.88
N ILE A 61 -8.29 15.54 -14.02
CA ILE A 61 -9.30 14.73 -13.31
C ILE A 61 -10.20 15.61 -12.45
N VAL A 62 -9.61 16.57 -11.72
CA VAL A 62 -10.37 17.50 -10.89
C VAL A 62 -11.22 18.43 -11.75
N ALA A 63 -10.68 18.95 -12.85
CA ALA A 63 -11.39 19.80 -13.79
C ALA A 63 -12.63 19.10 -14.37
N GLU A 64 -12.46 17.87 -14.86
CA GLU A 64 -13.56 17.03 -15.36
C GLU A 64 -14.61 16.77 -14.26
N GLY A 65 -14.18 16.33 -13.08
CA GLY A 65 -15.07 16.03 -11.96
C GLY A 65 -15.81 17.24 -11.38
N ARG A 66 -15.32 18.47 -11.63
CA ARG A 66 -15.94 19.72 -11.18
C ARG A 66 -16.59 20.52 -12.30
N GLY A 67 -16.55 20.03 -13.55
CA GLY A 67 -17.05 20.75 -14.72
C GLY A 67 -16.37 22.11 -14.95
N LYS A 68 -15.08 22.23 -14.60
CA LYS A 68 -14.27 23.44 -14.72
C LYS A 68 -13.19 23.25 -15.79
N SER A 69 -12.64 24.35 -16.31
CA SER A 69 -11.46 24.28 -17.18
C SER A 69 -10.19 23.93 -16.40
N TYR A 70 -9.17 23.43 -17.11
CA TYR A 70 -7.85 23.18 -16.54
C TYR A 70 -7.30 24.43 -15.86
N ASP A 71 -7.35 25.58 -16.52
CA ASP A 71 -6.78 26.85 -16.04
C ASP A 71 -7.47 27.34 -14.76
N GLU A 72 -8.79 27.16 -14.64
CA GLU A 72 -9.54 27.50 -13.42
C GLU A 72 -9.09 26.65 -12.23
N ILE A 73 -8.88 25.35 -12.43
CA ILE A 73 -8.39 24.47 -11.37
C ILE A 73 -6.93 24.76 -11.06
N ASP A 74 -6.08 24.95 -12.07
CA ASP A 74 -4.65 25.24 -11.88
C ASP A 74 -4.44 26.51 -11.05
N ALA A 75 -5.23 27.56 -11.33
CA ALA A 75 -5.22 28.82 -10.58
C ALA A 75 -5.46 28.63 -9.07
N ILE A 76 -6.22 27.61 -8.67
CA ILE A 76 -6.52 27.29 -7.26
C ILE A 76 -5.80 26.04 -6.73
N ALA A 77 -5.08 25.31 -7.59
CA ALA A 77 -4.31 24.10 -7.26
C ALA A 77 -2.92 24.42 -6.67
N GLY A 78 -1.84 23.86 -7.21
CA GLY A 78 -0.47 24.17 -6.74
C GLY A 78 -0.08 23.63 -5.36
N GLY A 79 -0.86 22.71 -4.78
CA GLY A 79 -0.56 22.12 -3.47
C GLY A 79 -1.00 22.95 -2.25
N ARG A 80 -1.77 24.01 -2.48
CA ARG A 80 -2.45 24.76 -1.41
C ARG A 80 -3.45 23.87 -0.67
N VAL A 81 -3.55 24.08 0.64
CA VAL A 81 -4.57 23.44 1.48
C VAL A 81 -5.71 24.44 1.67
N TRP A 82 -6.94 23.99 1.38
CA TRP A 82 -8.13 24.80 1.53
C TRP A 82 -8.93 24.37 2.75
N ALA A 83 -9.39 25.33 3.54
CA ALA A 83 -10.44 25.08 4.52
C ALA A 83 -11.72 24.68 3.80
N GLY A 84 -12.57 23.87 4.44
CA GLY A 84 -13.84 23.42 3.84
C GLY A 84 -14.72 24.58 3.36
N SER A 85 -14.67 25.73 4.03
CA SER A 85 -15.39 26.93 3.62
C SER A 85 -14.93 27.47 2.27
N ASN A 86 -13.62 27.64 2.11
CA ASN A 86 -13.05 28.12 0.87
C ASN A 86 -13.21 27.06 -0.23
N ALA A 87 -13.11 25.78 0.10
CA ALA A 87 -13.32 24.70 -0.85
C ALA A 87 -14.75 24.73 -1.43
N LEU A 88 -15.76 25.07 -0.63
CA LEU A 88 -17.13 25.23 -1.10
C LEU A 88 -17.25 26.43 -2.05
N GLU A 89 -16.70 27.58 -1.68
CA GLU A 89 -16.71 28.79 -2.52
C GLU A 89 -15.98 28.60 -3.85
N LEU A 90 -14.88 27.85 -3.83
CA LEU A 90 -14.09 27.50 -5.02
C LEU A 90 -14.73 26.40 -5.87
N GLY A 91 -15.81 25.76 -5.39
CA GLY A 91 -16.47 24.65 -6.06
C GLY A 91 -15.66 23.35 -6.08
N LEU A 92 -14.78 23.16 -5.09
CA LEU A 92 -14.03 21.92 -4.88
C LEU A 92 -14.82 20.87 -4.08
N ILE A 93 -15.84 21.30 -3.34
CA ILE A 93 -16.83 20.43 -2.69
C ILE A 93 -18.24 20.94 -2.99
N ASP A 94 -19.23 20.06 -2.87
CA ASP A 94 -20.62 20.37 -3.22
C ASP A 94 -21.40 20.91 -2.02
N MET A 95 -21.09 20.45 -0.80
CA MET A 95 -21.72 20.90 0.44
C MET A 95 -20.91 20.51 1.69
N TYR A 96 -21.25 21.12 2.82
CA TYR A 96 -20.76 20.67 4.13
C TYR A 96 -21.48 19.41 4.60
N GLY A 97 -20.76 18.59 5.35
CA GLY A 97 -21.33 17.43 6.00
C GLY A 97 -20.27 16.53 6.61
N GLY A 98 -20.67 15.30 6.85
CA GLY A 98 -19.81 14.20 7.25
C GLY A 98 -20.39 12.89 6.74
N LEU A 99 -19.88 11.77 7.22
CA LEU A 99 -20.26 10.43 6.75
C LEU A 99 -21.78 10.21 6.72
N GLN A 100 -22.50 10.61 7.77
CA GLN A 100 -23.95 10.43 7.86
C GLN A 100 -24.68 11.18 6.73
N LYS A 101 -24.30 12.42 6.46
CA LYS A 101 -24.89 13.21 5.38
C LYS A 101 -24.58 12.62 4.00
N SER A 102 -23.36 12.11 3.81
CA SER A 102 -22.98 11.43 2.57
C SER A 102 -23.80 10.17 2.32
N ILE A 103 -24.11 9.40 3.37
CA ILE A 103 -24.97 8.21 3.28
C ILE A 103 -26.40 8.59 2.90
N GLU A 104 -26.96 9.61 3.54
CA GLU A 104 -28.30 10.12 3.24
C GLU A 104 -28.41 10.56 1.77
N VAL A 105 -27.44 11.36 1.30
CA VAL A 105 -27.41 11.81 -0.11
C VAL A 105 -27.25 10.63 -1.07
N ALA A 106 -26.42 9.65 -0.74
CA ALA A 106 -26.27 8.45 -1.57
C ALA A 106 -27.56 7.62 -1.63
N ALA A 107 -28.27 7.46 -0.51
CA ALA A 107 -29.55 6.77 -0.46
C ALA A 107 -30.63 7.51 -1.26
N GLU A 108 -30.69 8.85 -1.14
CA GLU A 108 -31.59 9.71 -1.91
C GLU A 108 -31.32 9.59 -3.42
N MET A 109 -30.06 9.67 -3.85
CA MET A 109 -29.65 9.50 -5.25
C MET A 109 -29.97 8.10 -5.79
N ALA A 110 -30.00 7.09 -4.93
CA ALA A 110 -30.37 5.73 -5.27
C ALA A 110 -31.89 5.45 -5.16
N GLY A 111 -32.69 6.41 -4.69
CA GLY A 111 -34.13 6.23 -4.48
C GLY A 111 -34.48 5.24 -3.36
N LEU A 112 -33.62 5.12 -2.34
CA LEU A 112 -33.79 4.17 -1.23
C LEU A 112 -34.44 4.85 -0.03
N GLU A 113 -35.63 4.40 0.34
CA GLU A 113 -36.32 4.85 1.56
C GLU A 113 -35.93 4.03 2.79
N ASP A 114 -35.59 2.74 2.60
CA ASP A 114 -35.12 1.83 3.63
C ASP A 114 -33.79 1.21 3.21
N TYR A 115 -32.75 1.42 4.03
CA TYR A 115 -31.41 0.93 3.77
C TYR A 115 -30.68 0.62 5.08
N ARG A 116 -29.73 -0.31 5.00
CA ARG A 116 -28.81 -0.62 6.10
C ARG A 116 -27.38 -0.36 5.67
N VAL A 117 -26.67 0.41 6.49
CA VAL A 117 -25.24 0.67 6.32
C VAL A 117 -24.45 -0.52 6.85
N GLN A 118 -23.50 -1.03 6.06
CA GLN A 118 -22.57 -2.07 6.49
C GLN A 118 -21.14 -1.62 6.21
N SER A 119 -20.30 -1.60 7.25
CA SER A 119 -18.87 -1.34 7.12
C SER A 119 -18.13 -2.60 6.65
N LEU A 120 -17.23 -2.45 5.68
CA LEU A 120 -16.40 -3.51 5.13
C LEU A 120 -14.90 -3.18 5.31
N PRO A 121 -14.03 -4.20 5.47
CA PRO A 121 -14.36 -5.62 5.60
C PRO A 121 -15.14 -5.90 6.90
N ARG A 122 -15.97 -6.95 6.90
CA ARG A 122 -16.63 -7.40 8.13
C ARG A 122 -15.52 -7.84 9.09
N LEU A 123 -15.20 -7.02 10.07
CA LEU A 123 -14.36 -7.43 11.19
C LEU A 123 -15.04 -8.65 11.82
N GLU A 124 -14.30 -9.73 12.04
CA GLU A 124 -14.83 -10.89 12.76
C GLU A 124 -15.43 -10.39 14.08
N ASP A 125 -16.62 -10.88 14.41
CA ASP A 125 -17.26 -10.54 15.69
C ASP A 125 -16.24 -10.77 16.84
N PRO A 126 -16.07 -9.83 17.78
CA PRO A 126 -15.04 -9.94 18.80
C PRO A 126 -15.15 -11.23 19.63
N MET A 127 -16.37 -11.74 19.86
CA MET A 127 -16.57 -13.03 20.51
C MET A 127 -16.21 -14.20 19.60
N ALA A 128 -16.51 -14.12 18.29
CA ALA A 128 -16.03 -15.10 17.32
C ALA A 128 -14.49 -15.12 17.20
N ALA A 129 -13.83 -13.96 17.22
CA ALA A 129 -12.37 -13.86 17.18
C ALA A 129 -11.74 -14.42 18.47
N ILE A 130 -12.28 -14.05 19.64
CA ILE A 130 -11.86 -14.60 20.94
C ILE A 130 -12.14 -16.10 21.01
N MET A 131 -13.28 -16.57 20.52
CA MET A 131 -13.63 -17.99 20.47
C MET A 131 -12.67 -18.73 19.54
N LYS A 132 -12.32 -18.18 18.37
CA LYS A 132 -11.31 -18.75 17.46
C LYS A 132 -9.93 -18.83 18.12
N GLN A 133 -9.58 -17.88 18.97
CA GLN A 133 -8.32 -17.87 19.71
C GLN A 133 -8.32 -18.84 20.91
N LEU A 134 -9.41 -18.91 21.68
CA LEU A 134 -9.60 -19.77 22.86
C LEU A 134 -9.87 -21.24 22.49
N THR A 135 -10.67 -21.46 21.45
CA THR A 135 -10.88 -22.79 20.88
C THR A 135 -9.68 -23.23 20.04
N GLY A 136 -8.72 -22.33 19.80
CA GLY A 136 -7.51 -22.59 19.04
C GLY A 136 -7.90 -23.16 17.68
N GLY A 137 -8.46 -22.31 16.82
CA GLY A 137 -9.14 -22.65 15.56
C GLY A 137 -8.67 -23.98 15.03
N SER A 138 -9.57 -24.97 15.01
CA SER A 138 -9.41 -26.43 14.90
C SER A 138 -8.00 -26.98 14.62
N MET A 139 -7.30 -26.43 13.63
CA MET A 139 -5.90 -26.66 13.31
C MET A 139 -4.91 -26.48 14.48
N VAL A 140 -5.04 -25.47 15.35
CA VAL A 140 -4.08 -25.23 16.46
C VAL A 140 -4.21 -26.28 17.57
N ARG A 141 -5.43 -26.76 17.84
CA ARG A 141 -5.65 -27.88 18.78
C ARG A 141 -5.07 -29.19 18.24
N THR A 142 -5.32 -29.50 16.97
CA THR A 142 -4.77 -30.71 16.33
C THR A 142 -3.25 -30.67 16.33
N ASP A 143 -2.66 -29.50 16.04
CA ASP A 143 -1.20 -29.33 16.00
C ASP A 143 -0.54 -29.57 17.36
N ARG A 144 -1.10 -29.00 18.43
CA ARG A 144 -0.59 -29.19 19.80
C ARG A 144 -0.78 -30.62 20.32
N ILE A 145 -1.88 -31.29 19.95
CA ILE A 145 -2.12 -32.69 20.34
C ILE A 145 -1.14 -33.61 19.62
N LEU A 146 -0.99 -33.45 18.30
CA LEU A 146 -0.04 -34.21 17.50
C LEU A 146 1.40 -33.98 17.95
N GLN A 147 1.77 -32.75 18.32
CA GLN A 147 3.10 -32.46 18.84
C GLN A 147 3.35 -33.15 20.19
N ARG A 148 2.35 -33.24 21.07
CA ARG A 148 2.47 -33.96 22.35
C ARG A 148 2.56 -35.47 22.17
N GLU A 149 1.78 -36.05 21.26
CA GLU A 149 1.77 -37.49 21.02
C GLU A 149 3.00 -37.98 20.24
N LEU A 150 3.40 -37.25 19.19
CA LEU A 150 4.49 -37.65 18.31
C LEU A 150 5.86 -37.17 18.81
N GLY A 151 5.92 -36.22 19.74
CA GLY A 151 7.17 -35.71 20.30
C GLY A 151 8.17 -35.28 19.22
N LEU A 152 9.39 -35.82 19.23
CA LEU A 152 10.41 -35.53 18.21
C LEU A 152 9.98 -35.96 16.79
N SER A 153 9.13 -36.98 16.66
CA SER A 153 8.64 -37.48 15.38
C SER A 153 7.65 -36.53 14.70
N TYR A 154 7.07 -35.57 15.44
CA TYR A 154 6.18 -34.55 14.90
C TYR A 154 6.83 -33.74 13.75
N ARG A 155 8.15 -33.56 13.79
CA ARG A 155 8.92 -32.90 12.72
C ARG A 155 8.71 -33.56 11.35
N HIS A 156 8.71 -34.89 11.30
CA HIS A 156 8.51 -35.65 10.07
C HIS A 156 7.08 -35.51 9.53
N TYR A 157 6.09 -35.47 10.43
CA TYR A 157 4.69 -35.25 10.07
C TYR A 157 4.48 -33.88 9.41
N ARG A 158 5.07 -32.81 9.98
CA ARG A 158 5.01 -31.46 9.41
C ARG A 158 5.65 -31.41 8.02
N LYS A 159 6.81 -32.05 7.85
CA LYS A 159 7.51 -32.14 6.55
C LYS A 159 6.66 -32.79 5.47
N ILE A 160 5.93 -33.85 5.80
CA ILE A 160 5.02 -34.52 4.86
C ILE A 160 3.86 -33.59 4.50
N GLN A 161 3.28 -32.87 5.47
CA GLN A 161 2.23 -31.88 5.17
C GLN A 161 2.73 -30.76 4.25
N ASP A 162 3.94 -30.27 4.49
CA ASP A 162 4.51 -29.18 3.70
C ASP A 162 4.74 -29.63 2.25
N ILE A 163 5.24 -30.86 2.03
CA ILE A 163 5.37 -31.47 0.70
C ILE A 163 4.00 -31.60 0.02
N GLN A 164 2.95 -32.00 0.74
CA GLN A 164 1.60 -32.15 0.18
C GLN A 164 0.97 -30.82 -0.24
N LYS A 165 1.37 -29.70 0.37
CA LYS A 165 0.89 -28.35 0.05
C LYS A 165 1.70 -27.68 -1.07
N MET A 166 2.83 -28.26 -1.48
CA MET A 166 3.62 -27.74 -2.59
C MET A 166 2.89 -27.98 -3.91
N HIS A 167 2.67 -26.89 -4.66
CA HIS A 167 2.06 -26.92 -5.99
C HIS A 167 2.96 -26.16 -6.98
N GLY A 168 3.06 -26.68 -8.20
CA GLY A 168 3.92 -26.14 -9.26
C GLY A 168 5.38 -26.62 -9.21
N ILE A 169 6.21 -26.09 -10.11
CA ILE A 169 7.65 -26.38 -10.15
C ILE A 169 8.36 -25.50 -9.12
N GLN A 170 9.05 -26.11 -8.15
CA GLN A 170 9.78 -25.42 -7.09
C GLN A 170 11.22 -25.91 -7.01
N ALA A 171 12.17 -24.99 -6.79
CA ALA A 171 13.54 -25.33 -6.43
C ALA A 171 13.64 -25.46 -4.91
N ILE A 172 14.05 -26.63 -4.42
CA ILE A 172 14.11 -26.96 -2.99
C ILE A 172 15.50 -27.53 -2.68
N MET A 173 16.08 -27.13 -1.55
CA MET A 173 17.34 -27.71 -1.08
C MET A 173 17.15 -29.17 -0.65
N PRO A 174 18.08 -30.09 -0.98
CA PRO A 174 17.94 -31.51 -0.64
C PRO A 174 18.17 -31.81 0.85
N TYR A 175 18.53 -30.81 1.65
CA TYR A 175 18.74 -30.90 3.09
C TYR A 175 18.16 -29.68 3.80
N GLU A 176 17.87 -29.87 5.09
CA GLU A 176 17.30 -28.85 5.97
C GLU A 176 18.37 -28.46 6.98
N ILE A 177 18.66 -27.16 7.10
CA ILE A 177 19.68 -26.66 8.03
C ILE A 177 19.00 -26.38 9.36
N GLU A 178 19.37 -27.16 10.38
CA GLU A 178 18.94 -26.93 11.77
C GLU A 178 20.06 -26.23 12.52
N LEU A 179 19.78 -25.02 13.02
CA LEU A 179 20.64 -24.31 13.96
C LEU A 179 20.10 -24.54 15.37
N HIS A 180 20.94 -25.10 16.24
CA HIS A 180 20.65 -25.34 17.65
C HIS A 180 20.91 -24.10 18.49
#